data_AF-X1ML44-F1
#
_entry.id   AF-X1ML44-F1
#
_cell.length_a   1.000
_cell.length_b   1.000
_cell.length_c   1.000
_cell.angle_alpha   90.00
_cell.angle_beta   90.00
_cell.angle_gamma   90.00
#
_symmetry.space_group_name_H-M   'P 1'
#
loop_
_entity.id
_entity.type
_entity.pdbx_description
1 polymer ?
#
loop_
_entity_poly.entity_id
_entity_poly.type
_entity_poly.pdbx_seq_one_letter_code
_entity_poly.pdbx_strand_id
1 'polypeptide(L)'
;MNAKILQFDDYRGKRGVFITLIHKFRPEELKELCDELEEVSRHKETIMTRKNVVAFIDEGHRTQYGLLAAQMKSILKEAFFFAFTGTPISKKGRDTYLQFSYPPNEIYLDRYFITDSIRDDFTVKIAYQPRLEEKVHLDKNLLEAFLESEFEELPEDIKEEVEDKVKKKLNTIKVVLENRKRIRVIAEDIARHFKENVDGKFKAMVVTGSRKACDSYKKELDKYLPPRYSEAVMTLQRSDEPVLRYRLAETRARYGDRDIDDIRKGVIEKFKEEEYPKILIVTDMLLTGFDAPKLQVMYLDKLLQEHRLLQAVARTNRP
;
A
#
# COMPACT_ATOMS: atom_id res chain seq x y z
N MET A 1 21.79 -1.64 20.88
CA MET A 1 20.48 -1.64 21.56
C MET A 1 19.95 -3.07 21.44
N ASN A 2 19.92 -3.95 22.44
CA ASN A 2 18.87 -3.97 23.46
C ASN A 2 19.04 -5.10 24.52
N ALA A 3 20.24 -5.30 25.09
CA ALA A 3 20.41 -6.23 26.23
C ALA A 3 19.46 -5.94 27.43
N LYS A 4 18.97 -4.70 27.55
CA LYS A 4 18.05 -4.25 28.61
C LYS A 4 16.61 -4.75 28.50
N ILE A 5 16.12 -5.16 27.33
CA ILE A 5 14.72 -5.60 27.18
C ILE A 5 14.56 -7.10 27.50
N LEU A 6 15.59 -7.91 27.25
CA LEU A 6 15.57 -9.37 27.39
C LEU A 6 15.73 -9.84 28.84
N GLN A 7 16.46 -9.09 29.65
CA GLN A 7 16.59 -9.41 31.08
C GLN A 7 15.31 -9.12 31.88
N PHE A 8 14.28 -8.53 31.26
CA PHE A 8 13.01 -8.29 31.93
C PHE A 8 12.28 -9.61 32.19
N ASP A 9 11.98 -9.87 33.47
CA ASP A 9 11.36 -11.12 33.94
C ASP A 9 12.12 -12.36 33.45
N ASP A 10 13.46 -12.28 33.46
CA ASP A 10 14.35 -13.39 33.12
C ASP A 10 14.04 -14.06 31.76
N TYR A 11 14.08 -13.27 30.68
CA TYR A 11 13.78 -13.68 29.29
C TYR A 11 12.31 -14.01 29.00
N ARG A 12 11.41 -13.93 29.98
CA ARG A 12 9.96 -14.09 29.75
C ARG A 12 9.32 -12.89 29.07
N GLY A 13 10.01 -11.75 29.07
CA GLY A 13 9.57 -10.50 28.48
C GLY A 13 8.54 -9.76 29.33
N LYS A 14 8.40 -8.47 29.06
CA LYS A 14 7.48 -7.60 29.81
C LYS A 14 6.02 -7.99 29.56
N ARG A 15 5.21 -7.99 30.63
CA ARG A 15 3.76 -8.18 30.54
C ARG A 15 3.07 -6.87 30.16
N GLY A 16 2.09 -6.94 29.28
CA GLY A 16 1.31 -5.79 28.84
C GLY A 16 0.85 -5.92 27.39
N VAL A 17 0.34 -4.81 26.85
CA VAL A 17 -0.03 -4.67 25.44
C VAL A 17 1.09 -3.94 24.72
N PHE A 18 1.51 -4.48 23.58
CA PHE A 18 2.59 -3.93 22.77
C PHE A 18 2.10 -3.70 21.35
N ILE A 19 2.44 -2.54 20.78
CA ILE A 19 2.21 -2.23 19.37
C ILE A 19 3.58 -2.14 18.72
N THR A 20 3.78 -2.91 17.66
CA THR A 20 5.03 -2.92 16.90
C THR A 20 4.74 -3.04 15.41
N LEU A 21 5.73 -2.69 14.60
CA LEU A 21 5.68 -2.84 13.16
C LEU A 21 6.53 -4.05 12.76
N ILE A 22 6.04 -4.82 11.80
CA ILE A 22 6.68 -6.06 11.35
C ILE A 22 8.13 -5.86 10.86
N HIS A 23 8.49 -4.66 10.39
CA HIS A 23 9.86 -4.34 9.99
C HIS A 23 10.87 -4.36 11.14
N LYS A 24 10.43 -4.43 12.39
CA LYS A 24 11.29 -4.64 13.57
C LYS A 24 11.76 -6.09 13.71
N PHE A 25 11.22 -7.01 12.92
CA PHE A 25 11.57 -8.44 12.92
C PHE A 25 12.56 -8.81 11.81
N ARG A 26 13.51 -7.93 11.49
CA ARG A 26 14.53 -8.18 10.46
C ARG A 26 15.51 -9.26 10.95
N PRO A 27 15.75 -10.34 10.18
CA PRO A 27 16.69 -11.37 10.60
C PRO A 27 18.10 -10.83 10.83
N GLU A 28 18.56 -9.88 10.02
CA GLU A 28 19.90 -9.31 10.16
C GLU A 28 20.08 -8.57 11.48
N GLU A 29 18.99 -8.02 12.03
CA GLU A 29 18.98 -7.29 13.31
C GLU A 29 18.69 -8.22 14.50
N LEU A 30 18.06 -9.39 14.28
CA LEU A 30 17.54 -10.27 15.34
C LEU A 30 18.13 -11.69 15.37
N LYS A 31 19.09 -12.02 14.50
CA LYS A 31 19.68 -13.37 14.43
C LYS A 31 20.31 -13.79 15.77
N GLU A 32 21.22 -12.97 16.29
CA GLU A 32 21.89 -13.22 17.58
C GLU A 32 20.88 -13.41 18.72
N LEU A 33 19.82 -12.60 18.72
CA LEU A 33 18.74 -12.71 19.68
C LEU A 33 18.00 -14.06 19.58
N CYS A 34 17.72 -14.53 18.37
CA CYS A 34 17.04 -15.80 18.20
C CYS A 34 17.91 -16.96 18.68
N ASP A 35 19.19 -16.96 18.31
CA ASP A 35 20.14 -17.99 18.73
C ASP A 35 20.26 -18.03 20.27
N GLU A 36 20.34 -16.86 20.93
CA GLU A 36 20.34 -16.74 22.38
C GLU A 36 19.03 -17.26 23.01
N LEU A 37 17.88 -16.85 22.49
CA LEU A 37 16.58 -17.30 22.98
C LEU A 37 16.40 -18.82 22.80
N GLU A 38 16.84 -19.40 21.69
CA GLU A 38 16.79 -20.84 21.45
C GLU A 38 17.60 -21.61 22.49
N GLU A 39 18.82 -21.16 22.78
CA GLU A 39 19.69 -21.81 23.78
C GLU A 39 19.10 -21.70 25.18
N VAL A 40 18.68 -20.50 25.58
CA VAL A 40 18.09 -20.27 26.91
C VAL A 40 16.78 -21.04 27.08
N SER A 41 15.98 -21.14 26.02
CA SER A 41 14.70 -21.86 26.03
C SER A 41 14.83 -23.37 26.22
N ARG A 42 16.03 -23.95 26.06
CA ARG A 42 16.29 -25.37 26.39
C ARG A 42 16.30 -25.63 27.89
N HIS A 43 16.55 -24.61 28.70
CA HIS A 43 16.77 -24.73 30.13
C HIS A 43 15.68 -24.07 30.97
N LYS A 44 14.94 -23.11 30.41
CA LYS A 44 13.85 -22.42 31.11
C LYS A 44 12.79 -21.87 30.16
N GLU A 45 11.66 -21.47 30.71
CA GLU A 45 10.61 -20.78 29.95
C GLU A 45 11.06 -19.35 29.58
N THR A 46 10.88 -18.97 28.32
CA THR A 46 11.18 -17.63 27.79
C THR A 46 9.98 -17.08 27.02
N ILE A 47 10.11 -15.89 26.42
CA ILE A 47 9.11 -15.36 25.48
C ILE A 47 8.83 -16.30 24.30
N MET A 48 9.79 -17.15 23.92
CA MET A 48 9.67 -18.10 22.81
C MET A 48 8.77 -19.29 23.17
N THR A 49 8.82 -19.76 24.42
CA THR A 49 8.16 -21.01 24.84
C THR A 49 6.92 -20.80 25.71
N ARG A 50 6.67 -19.59 26.23
CA ARG A 50 5.46 -19.30 27.02
C ARG A 50 4.21 -19.26 26.14
N LYS A 51 3.13 -19.88 26.63
CA LYS A 51 1.87 -20.06 25.88
C LYS A 51 0.85 -18.94 26.04
N ASN A 52 1.09 -18.00 26.94
CA ASN A 52 0.18 -16.87 27.23
C ASN A 52 0.58 -15.61 26.47
N VAL A 53 1.02 -15.76 25.22
CA VAL A 53 1.27 -14.67 24.28
C VAL A 53 0.22 -14.76 23.19
N VAL A 54 -0.50 -13.66 22.98
CA VAL A 54 -1.48 -13.54 21.91
C VAL A 54 -1.02 -12.44 20.97
N ALA A 55 -0.94 -12.75 19.69
CA ALA A 55 -0.51 -11.83 18.66
C ALA A 55 -1.64 -11.55 17.69
N PHE A 56 -1.93 -10.26 17.47
CA PHE A 56 -2.89 -9.80 16.46
C PHE A 56 -2.11 -9.25 15.28
N ILE A 57 -2.34 -9.82 14.09
CA ILE A 57 -1.71 -9.41 12.84
C ILE A 57 -2.74 -8.67 12.00
N ASP A 58 -2.43 -7.43 11.63
CA ASP A 58 -3.22 -6.67 10.66
C ASP A 58 -2.69 -6.90 9.24
N GLU A 59 -3.60 -7.05 8.27
CA GLU A 59 -3.34 -7.41 6.87
C GLU A 59 -2.45 -8.66 6.71
N GLY A 60 -2.82 -9.75 7.39
CA GLY A 60 -2.06 -11.01 7.47
C GLY A 60 -1.84 -11.78 6.15
N HIS A 61 -2.25 -11.21 5.01
CA HIS A 61 -2.02 -11.73 3.66
C HIS A 61 -0.75 -11.17 2.99
N ARG A 62 -0.09 -10.16 3.58
CA ARG A 62 1.03 -9.45 2.93
C ARG A 62 2.26 -10.34 2.75
N THR A 63 2.49 -10.71 1.50
CA THR A 63 3.56 -11.60 1.01
C THR A 63 4.96 -11.02 1.18
N GLN A 64 5.09 -9.69 1.20
CA GLN A 64 6.35 -8.97 1.46
C GLN A 64 6.95 -9.26 2.85
N TYR A 65 6.19 -9.85 3.76
CA TYR A 65 6.64 -10.16 5.11
C TYR A 65 7.08 -11.61 5.29
N GLY A 66 7.16 -12.46 4.25
CA GLY A 66 7.48 -13.89 4.44
C GLY A 66 8.65 -14.15 5.40
N LEU A 67 9.78 -13.49 5.17
CA LEU A 67 10.97 -13.60 6.02
C LEU A 67 10.78 -12.96 7.41
N LEU A 68 10.20 -11.76 7.48
CA LEU A 68 9.95 -11.04 8.74
C LEU A 68 8.92 -11.75 9.64
N ALA A 69 7.90 -12.33 9.02
CA ALA A 69 6.85 -13.10 9.67
C ALA A 69 7.38 -14.45 10.13
N ALA A 70 8.24 -15.10 9.35
CA ALA A 70 8.96 -16.30 9.79
C ALA A 70 9.84 -15.98 11.00
N GLN A 71 10.58 -14.88 10.97
CA GLN A 71 11.40 -14.42 12.11
C GLN A 71 10.54 -14.15 13.36
N MET A 72 9.43 -13.43 13.20
CA MET A 72 8.49 -13.15 14.29
C MET A 72 7.91 -14.45 14.88
N LYS A 73 7.49 -15.39 14.02
CA LYS A 73 6.96 -16.69 14.44
C LYS A 73 8.03 -17.56 15.09
N SER A 74 9.30 -17.44 14.71
CA SER A 74 10.41 -18.11 15.39
C SER A 74 10.59 -17.58 16.81
N ILE A 75 10.60 -16.25 16.97
CA ILE A 75 10.74 -15.60 18.29
C ILE A 75 9.53 -15.85 19.18
N LEU A 76 8.31 -15.85 18.62
CA LEU A 76 7.03 -16.01 19.32
C LEU A 76 6.43 -17.39 19.02
N LYS A 77 7.26 -18.44 19.13
CA LYS A 77 6.94 -19.80 18.67
C LYS A 77 5.67 -20.38 19.27
N GLU A 78 5.47 -20.22 20.58
CA GLU A 78 4.30 -20.74 21.30
C GLU A 78 3.16 -19.71 21.44
N ALA A 79 3.23 -18.58 20.74
CA ALA A 79 2.17 -17.58 20.74
C ALA A 79 0.96 -18.02 19.91
N PHE A 80 -0.23 -17.61 20.33
CA PHE A 80 -1.45 -17.79 19.56
C PHE A 80 -1.69 -16.58 18.65
N PHE A 81 -1.79 -16.82 17.34
CA PHE A 81 -1.91 -15.75 16.35
C PHE A 81 -3.32 -15.62 15.81
N PHE A 82 -3.87 -14.41 15.87
CA PHE A 82 -5.06 -13.98 15.15
C PHE A 82 -4.65 -13.07 14.00
N ALA A 83 -5.25 -13.25 12.84
CA ALA A 83 -5.02 -12.39 11.68
C ALA A 83 -6.32 -11.73 11.23
N PHE A 84 -6.26 -10.41 11.03
CA PHE A 84 -7.27 -9.64 10.33
C PHE A 84 -6.81 -9.43 8.90
N THR A 85 -7.71 -9.61 7.94
CA THR A 85 -7.41 -9.38 6.53
C THR A 85 -8.68 -9.03 5.77
N GLY A 86 -8.60 -8.00 4.93
CA GLY A 86 -9.66 -7.71 3.97
C GLY A 86 -9.61 -8.59 2.71
N THR A 87 -8.49 -9.30 2.49
CA THR A 87 -8.20 -10.05 1.26
C THR A 87 -7.41 -11.32 1.56
N PRO A 88 -8.06 -12.36 2.12
CA PRO A 88 -7.39 -13.63 2.35
C PRO A 88 -6.93 -14.26 1.02
N ILE A 89 -5.72 -14.84 1.00
CA ILE A 89 -5.12 -15.44 -0.20
C ILE A 89 -5.14 -16.96 -0.06
N SER A 90 -5.53 -17.66 -1.13
CA SER A 90 -5.35 -19.12 -1.27
C SER A 90 -4.67 -19.41 -2.60
N LYS A 91 -3.33 -19.39 -2.59
CA LYS A 91 -2.46 -19.68 -3.73
C LYS A 91 -1.38 -20.68 -3.31
N LYS A 92 -0.84 -21.45 -4.26
CA LYS A 92 0.25 -22.40 -3.99
C LYS A 92 1.46 -21.65 -3.41
N GLY A 93 1.91 -22.05 -2.21
CA GLY A 93 3.00 -21.40 -1.48
C GLY A 93 2.60 -20.17 -0.64
N ARG A 94 1.37 -19.64 -0.79
CA ARG A 94 0.81 -18.57 0.04
C ARG A 94 -0.66 -18.82 0.32
N ASP A 95 -0.93 -19.36 1.49
CA ASP A 95 -2.30 -19.64 1.90
C ASP A 95 -2.54 -19.10 3.31
N THR A 96 -3.33 -18.03 3.38
CA THR A 96 -3.74 -17.41 4.65
C THR A 96 -4.56 -18.39 5.48
N TYR A 97 -5.39 -19.21 4.85
CA TYR A 97 -6.18 -20.22 5.53
C TYR A 97 -5.30 -21.32 6.10
N LEU A 98 -4.33 -21.83 5.34
CA LEU A 98 -3.37 -22.81 5.87
C LEU A 98 -2.63 -22.28 7.10
N GLN A 99 -2.34 -20.97 7.14
CA GLN A 99 -1.61 -20.36 8.24
C GLN A 99 -2.45 -20.05 9.49
N PHE A 100 -3.72 -19.71 9.33
CA PHE A 100 -4.53 -19.15 10.42
C PHE A 100 -5.83 -19.90 10.71
N SER A 101 -6.19 -20.91 9.92
CA SER A 101 -7.38 -21.74 10.22
C SER A 101 -7.12 -22.57 11.46
N TYR A 102 -7.99 -22.42 12.46
CA TYR A 102 -7.92 -23.19 13.69
C TYR A 102 -9.31 -23.36 14.31
N PRO A 103 -9.78 -24.60 14.51
CA PRO A 103 -9.21 -25.86 14.03
C PRO A 103 -9.10 -25.88 12.48
N PRO A 104 -8.33 -26.80 11.86
CA PRO A 104 -7.99 -26.72 10.42
C PRO A 104 -9.17 -26.66 9.43
N ASN A 105 -10.36 -27.07 9.87
CA ASN A 105 -11.61 -27.02 9.11
C ASN A 105 -12.39 -25.70 9.28
N GLU A 106 -11.99 -24.85 10.23
CA GLU A 106 -12.58 -23.54 10.49
C GLU A 106 -11.71 -22.45 9.87
N ILE A 107 -12.06 -22.08 8.64
CA ILE A 107 -11.30 -21.13 7.81
C ILE A 107 -11.44 -19.66 8.23
N TYR A 108 -12.49 -19.35 8.99
CA TYR A 108 -12.74 -18.03 9.57
C TYR A 108 -13.29 -18.22 10.98
N LEU A 109 -12.73 -17.48 11.95
CA LEU A 109 -13.39 -17.29 13.24
C LEU A 109 -14.63 -16.41 13.09
N ASP A 110 -14.53 -15.37 12.25
CA ASP A 110 -15.61 -14.48 11.86
C ASP A 110 -15.31 -13.87 10.48
N ARG A 111 -16.33 -13.45 9.75
CA ARG A 111 -16.21 -12.83 8.44
C ARG A 111 -17.28 -11.77 8.22
N TYR A 112 -16.85 -10.64 7.67
CA TYR A 112 -17.74 -9.55 7.28
C TYR A 112 -17.36 -9.07 5.89
N PHE A 113 -18.16 -9.42 4.88
CA PHE A 113 -17.82 -9.13 3.49
C PHE A 113 -18.26 -7.74 3.07
N ILE A 114 -17.66 -7.23 1.98
CA ILE A 114 -18.05 -5.95 1.37
C ILE A 114 -19.54 -5.93 0.98
N THR A 115 -20.11 -7.07 0.61
CA THR A 115 -21.55 -7.20 0.30
C THR A 115 -22.42 -7.04 1.54
N ASP A 116 -21.97 -7.53 2.70
CA ASP A 116 -22.65 -7.30 3.98
C ASP A 116 -22.55 -5.83 4.36
N SER A 117 -21.36 -5.24 4.23
CA SER A 117 -21.13 -3.82 4.48
C SER A 117 -22.02 -2.89 3.63
N ILE A 118 -22.27 -3.25 2.38
CA ILE A 118 -23.18 -2.51 1.50
C ILE A 118 -24.64 -2.72 1.90
N ARG A 119 -25.04 -3.96 2.26
CA ARG A 119 -26.41 -4.28 2.70
C ARG A 119 -26.77 -3.54 3.99
N ASP A 120 -25.79 -3.40 4.87
CA ASP A 120 -25.96 -2.80 6.19
C ASP A 120 -25.67 -1.28 6.18
N ASP A 121 -25.56 -0.66 4.99
CA ASP A 121 -25.33 0.78 4.77
C ASP A 121 -24.05 1.35 5.41
N PHE A 122 -23.07 0.50 5.76
CA PHE A 122 -21.75 0.95 6.23
C PHE A 122 -20.83 1.39 5.08
N THR A 123 -21.07 0.90 3.86
CA THR A 123 -20.35 1.36 2.65
C THR A 123 -21.29 1.52 1.47
N VAL A 124 -20.92 2.40 0.53
CA VAL A 124 -21.68 2.63 -0.71
C VAL A 124 -21.18 1.74 -1.85
N LYS A 125 -21.99 1.59 -2.91
CA LYS A 125 -21.61 0.82 -4.10
C LYS A 125 -20.52 1.54 -4.90
N ILE A 126 -19.59 0.76 -5.45
CA ILE A 126 -18.55 1.26 -6.36
C ILE A 126 -19.04 1.09 -7.80
N ALA A 127 -19.04 2.17 -8.57
CA ALA A 127 -19.31 2.15 -10.00
C ALA A 127 -18.00 2.28 -10.78
N TYR A 128 -17.77 1.37 -11.74
CA TYR A 128 -16.64 1.44 -12.65
C TYR A 128 -17.08 2.02 -14.00
N GLN A 129 -16.34 3.01 -14.49
CA GLN A 129 -16.53 3.56 -15.82
C GLN A 129 -15.20 3.52 -16.58
N PRO A 130 -15.07 2.73 -17.65
CA PRO A 130 -13.90 2.83 -18.52
C PRO A 130 -13.92 4.17 -19.26
N ARG A 131 -12.73 4.76 -19.47
CA ARG A 131 -12.58 6.06 -20.13
C ARG A 131 -11.44 6.00 -21.14
N LEU A 132 -11.64 6.69 -22.28
CA LEU A 132 -10.62 6.88 -23.33
C LEU A 132 -10.04 5.59 -23.94
N GLU A 133 -10.83 4.51 -24.01
CA GLU A 133 -10.38 3.19 -24.50
C GLU A 133 -9.67 3.26 -25.87
N GLU A 134 -10.16 4.07 -26.79
CA GLU A 134 -9.57 4.17 -28.13
C GLU A 134 -8.28 4.99 -28.19
N LYS A 135 -7.97 5.83 -27.18
CA LYS A 135 -6.93 6.86 -27.28
C LYS A 135 -5.68 6.57 -26.44
N VAL A 136 -5.85 5.89 -25.31
CA VAL A 136 -4.78 5.79 -24.28
C VAL A 136 -4.64 4.40 -23.68
N HIS A 137 -5.33 3.40 -24.22
CA HIS A 137 -5.27 2.04 -23.72
C HIS A 137 -3.88 1.42 -23.94
N LEU A 138 -3.47 0.59 -22.99
CA LEU A 138 -2.21 -0.12 -23.06
C LEU A 138 -2.31 -1.26 -24.08
N ASP A 139 -1.23 -1.58 -24.77
CA ASP A 139 -1.20 -2.75 -25.65
C ASP A 139 -1.52 -4.04 -24.86
N LYS A 140 -2.32 -4.92 -25.47
CA LYS A 140 -2.79 -6.16 -24.83
C LYS A 140 -1.64 -7.05 -24.36
N ASN A 141 -0.55 -7.15 -25.12
CA ASN A 141 0.60 -7.98 -24.75
C ASN A 141 1.35 -7.43 -23.54
N LEU A 142 1.33 -6.11 -23.34
CA LEU A 142 1.89 -5.49 -22.15
C LEU A 142 0.99 -5.72 -20.93
N LEU A 143 -0.33 -5.70 -21.12
CA LEU A 143 -1.29 -6.03 -20.06
C LEU A 143 -1.16 -7.50 -19.64
N GLU A 144 -1.11 -8.43 -20.59
CA GLU A 144 -0.89 -9.86 -20.32
C GLU A 144 0.42 -10.07 -19.55
N ALA A 145 1.50 -9.41 -19.96
CA ALA A 145 2.78 -9.47 -19.24
C ALA A 145 2.71 -8.92 -17.80
N PHE A 146 1.89 -7.90 -17.55
CA PHE A 146 1.67 -7.40 -16.19
C PHE A 146 0.91 -8.42 -15.33
N LEU A 147 -0.11 -9.07 -15.90
CA LEU A 147 -0.85 -10.14 -15.21
C LEU A 147 0.06 -11.35 -14.93
N GLU A 148 0.98 -11.65 -15.85
CA GLU A 148 2.00 -12.68 -15.66
C GLU A 148 3.09 -12.28 -14.66
N SER A 149 3.38 -10.99 -14.45
CA SER A 149 4.44 -10.57 -13.51
C SER A 149 4.21 -10.97 -12.05
N GLU A 150 2.98 -11.32 -11.68
CA GLU A 150 2.67 -11.96 -10.39
C GLU A 150 3.37 -13.32 -10.20
N PHE A 151 3.88 -13.94 -11.27
CA PHE A 151 4.75 -15.12 -11.18
C PHE A 151 6.14 -14.82 -10.57
N GLU A 152 6.59 -13.58 -10.42
CA GLU A 152 7.89 -13.25 -9.77
C GLU A 152 7.92 -13.58 -8.25
N GLU A 153 6.80 -13.99 -7.70
CA GLU A 153 6.65 -14.44 -6.32
C GLU A 153 6.88 -15.96 -6.13
N LEU A 154 7.39 -16.61 -7.18
CA LEU A 154 7.82 -18.02 -7.24
C LEU A 154 9.12 -18.28 -6.43
N PRO A 155 9.42 -19.56 -6.11
CA PRO A 155 10.69 -20.01 -5.52
C PRO A 155 11.95 -19.48 -6.26
N GLU A 156 13.05 -19.26 -5.52
CA GLU A 156 14.29 -18.62 -6.01
C GLU A 156 14.88 -19.28 -7.27
N ASP A 157 14.67 -20.59 -7.43
CA ASP A 157 15.17 -21.43 -8.51
C ASP A 157 14.49 -21.20 -9.87
N ILE A 158 13.30 -20.58 -9.91
CA ILE A 158 12.56 -20.26 -11.16
C ILE A 158 12.70 -18.76 -11.51
N LYS A 159 13.28 -17.97 -10.62
CA LYS A 159 13.22 -16.51 -10.63
C LYS A 159 14.21 -15.85 -11.60
N GLU A 160 15.40 -16.41 -11.76
CA GLU A 160 16.51 -15.76 -12.49
C GLU A 160 16.24 -15.54 -13.99
N GLU A 161 15.66 -16.49 -14.72
CA GLU A 161 15.38 -16.34 -16.17
C GLU A 161 14.11 -15.54 -16.47
N VAL A 162 13.14 -15.52 -15.54
CA VAL A 162 11.86 -14.84 -15.69
C VAL A 162 12.02 -13.33 -15.42
N GLU A 163 12.85 -12.95 -14.44
CA GLU A 163 13.05 -11.56 -14.02
C GLU A 163 13.48 -10.64 -15.17
N ASP A 164 14.42 -11.05 -16.03
CA ASP A 164 14.97 -10.14 -17.04
C ASP A 164 13.97 -9.77 -18.15
N LYS A 165 13.14 -10.72 -18.58
CA LYS A 165 12.09 -10.46 -19.59
C LYS A 165 10.93 -9.67 -18.99
N VAL A 166 10.49 -10.02 -17.79
CA VAL A 166 9.40 -9.33 -17.09
C VAL A 166 9.82 -7.90 -16.77
N LYS A 167 11.01 -7.68 -16.22
CA LYS A 167 11.57 -6.35 -15.92
C LYS A 167 11.68 -5.44 -17.15
N LYS A 168 12.10 -5.98 -18.30
CA LYS A 168 12.10 -5.22 -19.56
C LYS A 168 10.70 -4.76 -19.94
N LYS A 169 9.70 -5.64 -19.87
CA LYS A 169 8.30 -5.30 -20.19
C LYS A 169 7.70 -4.32 -19.16
N LEU A 170 7.97 -4.49 -17.87
CA LEU A 170 7.55 -3.54 -16.82
C LEU A 170 8.14 -2.13 -17.04
N ASN A 171 9.40 -2.04 -17.49
CA ASN A 171 9.99 -0.78 -17.90
C ASN A 171 9.25 -0.17 -19.12
N THR A 172 8.85 -0.99 -20.10
CA THR A 172 8.03 -0.52 -21.23
C THR A 172 6.69 0.05 -20.75
N ILE A 173 6.00 -0.64 -19.83
CA ILE A 173 4.76 -0.15 -19.21
C ILE A 173 4.98 1.19 -18.54
N LYS A 174 6.05 1.30 -17.73
CA LYS A 174 6.40 2.55 -17.06
C LYS A 174 6.63 3.70 -18.06
N VAL A 175 7.31 3.44 -19.17
CA VAL A 175 7.53 4.43 -20.24
C VAL A 175 6.20 4.88 -20.87
N VAL A 176 5.26 3.95 -21.08
CA VAL A 176 3.92 4.29 -21.60
C VAL A 176 3.14 5.14 -20.59
N LEU A 177 3.14 4.77 -19.32
CA LEU A 177 2.45 5.52 -18.25
C LEU A 177 3.08 6.90 -18.01
N GLU A 178 4.36 7.10 -18.32
CA GLU A 178 5.06 8.38 -18.25
C GLU A 178 4.96 9.22 -19.54
N ASN A 179 4.29 8.72 -20.57
CA ASN A 179 4.19 9.42 -21.85
C ASN A 179 3.38 10.72 -21.71
N ARG A 180 4.04 11.87 -21.93
CA ARG A 180 3.43 13.20 -21.78
C ARG A 180 2.23 13.45 -22.69
N LYS A 181 2.22 12.91 -23.91
CA LYS A 181 1.07 13.07 -24.83
C LYS A 181 -0.15 12.32 -24.27
N ARG A 182 0.06 11.11 -23.77
CA ARG A 182 -0.97 10.30 -23.12
C ARG A 182 -1.51 10.97 -21.87
N ILE A 183 -0.62 11.39 -20.96
CA ILE A 183 -1.01 12.10 -19.72
C ILE A 183 -1.80 13.36 -20.01
N ARG A 184 -1.44 14.13 -21.06
CA ARG A 184 -2.19 15.34 -21.45
C ARG A 184 -3.65 15.02 -21.79
N VAL A 185 -3.89 14.01 -22.63
CA VAL A 185 -5.24 13.60 -23.04
C VAL A 185 -6.06 13.14 -21.82
N ILE A 186 -5.44 12.39 -20.91
CA ILE A 186 -6.11 11.91 -19.70
C ILE A 186 -6.40 13.07 -18.74
N ALA A 187 -5.43 13.97 -18.52
CA ALA A 187 -5.60 15.12 -17.63
C ALA A 187 -6.70 16.08 -18.12
N GLU A 188 -6.81 16.29 -19.43
CA GLU A 188 -7.91 17.06 -20.02
C GLU A 188 -9.27 16.41 -19.74
N ASP A 189 -9.39 15.10 -19.94
CA ASP A 189 -10.62 14.36 -19.67
C ASP A 189 -10.99 14.35 -18.18
N ILE A 190 -10.00 14.14 -17.30
CA ILE A 190 -10.16 14.22 -15.83
C ILE A 190 -10.65 15.61 -15.45
N ALA A 191 -10.02 16.68 -15.95
CA ALA A 191 -10.38 18.05 -15.60
C ALA A 191 -11.82 18.40 -16.02
N ARG A 192 -12.22 17.99 -17.23
CA ARG A 192 -13.58 18.15 -17.74
C ARG A 192 -14.58 17.38 -16.90
N HIS A 193 -14.37 16.07 -16.72
CA HIS A 193 -15.27 15.22 -15.95
C HIS A 193 -15.40 15.69 -14.50
N PHE A 194 -14.28 16.07 -13.86
CA PHE A 194 -14.27 16.58 -12.51
C PHE A 194 -15.13 17.84 -12.38
N LYS A 195 -14.95 18.82 -13.26
CA LYS A 195 -15.74 20.06 -13.25
C LYS A 195 -17.23 19.83 -13.46
N GLU A 196 -17.59 18.95 -14.39
CA GLU A 196 -18.98 18.71 -14.76
C GLU A 196 -19.75 17.88 -13.73
N ASN A 197 -19.08 16.93 -13.05
CA ASN A 197 -19.77 15.89 -12.29
C ASN A 197 -19.41 15.85 -10.80
N VAL A 198 -18.24 16.36 -10.40
CA VAL A 198 -17.65 16.11 -9.08
C VAL A 198 -17.51 17.41 -8.28
N ASP A 199 -17.08 18.49 -8.94
CA ASP A 199 -16.79 19.76 -8.30
C ASP A 199 -18.01 20.32 -7.55
N GLY A 200 -17.77 20.90 -6.37
CA GLY A 200 -18.79 21.40 -5.46
C GLY A 200 -19.53 20.33 -4.64
N LYS A 201 -19.36 19.04 -4.95
CA LYS A 201 -20.00 17.93 -4.20
C LYS A 201 -18.97 17.07 -3.47
N PHE A 202 -18.00 16.58 -4.23
CA PHE A 202 -17.03 15.60 -3.76
C PHE A 202 -15.61 15.98 -4.18
N LYS A 203 -14.65 15.24 -3.64
CA LYS A 203 -13.23 15.29 -3.97
C LYS A 203 -12.81 14.04 -4.74
N ALA A 204 -11.69 14.15 -5.41
CA ALA A 204 -11.15 13.07 -6.23
C ALA A 204 -9.70 12.71 -5.90
N MET A 205 -9.28 11.54 -6.35
CA MET A 205 -7.91 11.07 -6.31
C MET A 205 -7.49 10.60 -7.70
N VAL A 206 -6.32 10.99 -8.17
CA VAL A 206 -5.69 10.50 -9.40
C VAL A 206 -4.54 9.59 -9.00
N VAL A 207 -4.66 8.30 -9.32
CA VAL A 207 -3.65 7.28 -8.99
C VAL A 207 -2.80 7.02 -10.23
N THR A 208 -1.51 7.31 -10.14
CA THR A 208 -0.61 7.34 -11.31
C THR A 208 0.48 6.27 -11.22
N GLY A 209 0.95 5.79 -12.38
CA GLY A 209 1.94 4.71 -12.47
C GLY A 209 3.33 4.99 -11.90
N SER A 210 3.74 6.26 -11.77
CA SER A 210 5.08 6.62 -11.26
C SER A 210 5.12 8.02 -10.66
N ARG A 211 6.16 8.32 -9.86
CA ARG A 211 6.34 9.67 -9.26
C ARG A 211 6.50 10.76 -10.34
N LYS A 212 7.12 10.42 -11.46
CA LYS A 212 7.28 11.32 -12.62
C LYS A 212 5.97 11.52 -13.38
N ALA A 213 5.15 10.47 -13.51
CA ALA A 213 3.79 10.61 -14.02
C ALA A 213 2.96 11.50 -13.09
N CYS A 214 3.06 11.31 -11.76
CA CYS A 214 2.39 12.13 -10.75
C CYS A 214 2.71 13.63 -10.89
N ASP A 215 3.98 13.99 -11.02
CA ASP A 215 4.40 15.37 -11.30
C ASP A 215 3.85 15.89 -12.65
N SER A 216 3.86 15.04 -13.67
CA SER A 216 3.34 15.40 -14.99
C SER A 216 1.82 15.65 -14.96
N TYR A 217 1.06 14.81 -14.25
CA TYR A 217 -0.38 15.00 -14.04
C TYR A 217 -0.67 16.32 -13.32
N LYS A 218 0.12 16.68 -12.30
CA LYS A 218 -0.03 17.98 -11.62
C LYS A 218 0.11 19.14 -12.61
N LYS A 219 1.15 19.12 -13.42
CA LYS A 219 1.44 20.16 -14.42
C LYS A 219 0.39 20.22 -15.53
N GLU A 220 -0.12 19.09 -15.99
CA GLU A 220 -1.16 19.07 -17.02
C GLU A 220 -2.53 19.48 -16.46
N LEU A 221 -2.90 19.05 -15.25
CA LEU A 221 -4.15 19.44 -14.61
C LEU A 221 -4.20 20.95 -14.32
N ASP A 222 -3.07 21.57 -13.93
CA ASP A 222 -2.99 23.02 -13.68
C ASP A 222 -3.24 23.89 -14.92
N LYS A 223 -3.19 23.30 -16.12
CA LYS A 223 -3.56 24.01 -17.36
C LYS A 223 -5.07 24.10 -17.56
N TYR A 224 -5.83 23.16 -16.98
CA TYR A 224 -7.27 23.02 -17.18
C TYR A 224 -8.09 23.38 -15.92
N LEU A 225 -7.46 23.30 -14.74
CA LEU A 225 -8.04 23.60 -13.43
C LEU A 225 -7.18 24.66 -12.71
N PRO A 226 -7.76 25.48 -11.80
CA PRO A 226 -6.97 26.39 -10.99
C PRO A 226 -5.89 25.64 -10.20
N PRO A 227 -4.64 26.14 -10.08
CA PRO A 227 -3.54 25.38 -9.47
C PRO A 227 -3.78 24.87 -8.04
N ARG A 228 -4.68 25.52 -7.29
CA ARG A 228 -5.09 25.10 -5.93
C ARG A 228 -6.02 23.87 -5.90
N TYR A 229 -6.58 23.47 -7.04
CA TYR A 229 -7.53 22.35 -7.11
C TYR A 229 -6.84 21.02 -6.88
N SER A 230 -5.60 20.87 -7.33
CA SER A 230 -4.86 19.62 -7.23
C SER A 230 -3.56 19.78 -6.47
N GLU A 231 -3.14 18.74 -5.74
CA GLU A 231 -1.80 18.68 -5.15
C GLU A 231 -1.24 17.26 -5.26
N ALA A 232 0.05 17.16 -5.58
CA ALA A 232 0.73 15.89 -5.71
C ALA A 232 1.30 15.45 -4.35
N VAL A 233 0.95 14.23 -3.93
CA VAL A 233 1.37 13.62 -2.67
C VAL A 233 2.29 12.44 -2.99
N MET A 234 3.58 12.62 -2.70
CA MET A 234 4.62 11.60 -2.92
C MET A 234 5.80 11.81 -1.97
N THR A 235 6.67 10.80 -1.84
CA THR A 235 7.99 10.96 -1.22
C THR A 235 8.94 11.66 -2.19
N LEU A 236 9.64 12.69 -1.70
CA LEU A 236 10.69 13.40 -2.43
C LEU A 236 12.00 13.34 -1.64
N GLN A 237 13.09 13.04 -2.32
CA GLN A 237 14.43 12.89 -1.75
C GLN A 237 15.45 13.66 -2.57
N ARG A 238 16.58 14.05 -1.95
CA ARG A 238 17.67 14.75 -2.65
C ARG A 238 18.37 13.87 -3.70
N SER A 239 18.36 12.55 -3.48
CA SER A 239 18.90 11.53 -4.38
C SER A 239 18.03 11.25 -5.60
N ASP A 240 16.85 11.87 -5.70
CA ASP A 240 15.95 11.64 -6.82
C ASP A 240 16.51 12.16 -8.15
N GLU A 241 15.87 11.70 -9.25
CA GLU A 241 16.15 12.15 -10.61
C GLU A 241 15.85 13.66 -10.79
N PRO A 242 16.46 14.33 -11.80
CA PRO A 242 16.37 15.78 -11.97
C PRO A 242 14.95 16.36 -11.94
N VAL A 243 13.98 15.67 -12.54
CA VAL A 243 12.57 16.10 -12.59
C VAL A 243 11.98 16.22 -11.18
N LEU A 244 12.21 15.22 -10.32
CA LEU A 244 11.70 15.21 -8.95
C LEU A 244 12.48 16.15 -8.04
N ARG A 245 13.79 16.39 -8.31
CA ARG A 245 14.55 17.44 -7.61
C ARG A 245 14.02 18.84 -7.91
N TYR A 246 13.63 19.10 -9.16
CA TYR A 246 12.97 20.36 -9.52
C TYR A 246 11.64 20.51 -8.76
N ARG A 247 10.82 19.46 -8.73
CA ARG A 247 9.57 19.44 -7.96
C ARG A 247 9.77 19.66 -6.46
N LEU A 248 10.84 19.09 -5.89
CA LEU A 248 11.24 19.32 -4.51
C LEU A 248 11.59 20.79 -4.26
N ALA A 249 12.35 21.42 -5.17
CA ALA A 249 12.68 22.84 -5.10
C ALA A 249 11.42 23.72 -5.21
N GLU A 250 10.50 23.44 -6.15
CA GLU A 250 9.21 24.15 -6.26
C GLU A 250 8.37 24.01 -4.98
N THR A 251 8.37 22.83 -4.36
CA THR A 251 7.63 22.59 -3.13
C THR A 251 8.20 23.42 -1.99
N ARG A 252 9.53 23.48 -1.84
CA ARG A 252 10.18 24.35 -0.85
C ARG A 252 9.95 25.83 -1.11
N ALA A 253 9.97 26.27 -2.37
CA ALA A 253 9.66 27.64 -2.72
C ALA A 253 8.23 28.04 -2.32
N ARG A 254 7.26 27.12 -2.43
CA ARG A 254 5.85 27.37 -2.06
C ARG A 254 5.60 27.31 -0.55
N TYR A 255 6.22 26.36 0.16
CA TYR A 255 5.89 26.06 1.56
C TYR A 255 6.96 26.48 2.58
N GLY A 256 8.09 27.00 2.11
CA GLY A 256 9.28 27.35 2.89
C GLY A 256 10.20 26.17 3.17
N ASP A 257 11.17 26.37 4.05
CA ASP A 257 12.13 25.35 4.48
C ASP A 257 11.58 24.34 5.50
N ARG A 258 10.25 24.16 5.52
CA ARG A 258 9.61 23.13 6.33
C ARG A 258 10.04 21.74 5.87
N ASP A 259 10.01 20.79 6.80
CA ASP A 259 10.22 19.40 6.46
C ASP A 259 9.18 18.92 5.43
N ILE A 260 9.62 18.13 4.46
CA ILE A 260 8.78 17.69 3.33
C ILE A 260 7.67 16.76 3.80
N ASP A 261 7.94 15.93 4.83
CA ASP A 261 6.93 15.05 5.37
C ASP A 261 5.86 15.83 6.12
N ASP A 262 6.23 16.93 6.79
CA ASP A 262 5.26 17.82 7.45
C ASP A 262 4.41 18.60 6.43
N ILE A 263 5.01 19.08 5.33
CA ILE A 263 4.27 19.68 4.22
C ILE A 263 3.27 18.67 3.65
N ARG A 264 3.71 17.43 3.40
CA ARG A 264 2.86 16.36 2.88
C ARG A 264 1.70 16.06 3.82
N LYS A 265 1.96 15.90 5.12
CA LYS A 265 0.92 15.70 6.15
C LYS A 265 -0.08 16.86 6.15
N GLY A 266 0.41 18.09 6.09
CA GLY A 266 -0.44 19.28 6.00
C GLY A 266 -1.35 19.28 4.76
N VAL A 267 -0.85 18.86 3.59
CA VAL A 267 -1.68 18.73 2.37
C VAL A 267 -2.78 17.68 2.55
N ILE A 268 -2.45 16.54 3.14
CA ILE A 268 -3.41 15.46 3.41
C ILE A 268 -4.49 15.94 4.39
N GLU A 269 -4.10 16.64 5.44
CA GLU A 269 -5.04 17.18 6.43
C GLU A 269 -5.98 18.22 5.80
N LYS A 270 -5.43 19.16 5.02
CA LYS A 270 -6.23 20.13 4.26
C LYS A 270 -7.20 19.47 3.29
N PHE A 271 -6.79 18.37 2.66
CA PHE A 271 -7.70 17.62 1.79
C PHE A 271 -8.88 17.02 2.58
N LYS A 272 -8.70 16.64 3.85
CA LYS A 272 -9.80 16.13 4.67
C LYS A 272 -10.71 17.26 5.17
N GLU A 273 -10.10 18.31 5.71
CA GLU A 273 -10.80 19.32 6.51
C GLU A 273 -11.22 20.58 5.73
N GLU A 274 -10.47 20.96 4.69
CA GLU A 274 -10.69 22.21 3.95
C GLU A 274 -11.36 21.97 2.59
N GLU A 275 -11.75 23.04 1.88
CA GLU A 275 -12.26 22.92 0.49
C GLU A 275 -11.15 22.49 -0.48
N TYR A 276 -9.93 22.98 -0.28
CA TYR A 276 -8.78 22.75 -1.16
C TYR A 276 -7.64 22.00 -0.46
N PRO A 277 -6.90 21.13 -1.17
CA PRO A 277 -7.12 20.74 -2.56
C PRO A 277 -8.38 19.86 -2.71
N LYS A 278 -8.92 19.84 -3.93
CA LYS A 278 -10.08 19.01 -4.32
C LYS A 278 -9.66 17.70 -4.96
N ILE A 279 -8.42 17.61 -5.46
CA ILE A 279 -7.85 16.45 -6.11
C ILE A 279 -6.48 16.14 -5.49
N LEU A 280 -6.29 14.91 -5.00
CA LEU A 280 -4.94 14.41 -4.69
C LEU A 280 -4.40 13.60 -5.86
N ILE A 281 -3.13 13.79 -6.20
CA ILE A 281 -2.44 13.01 -7.21
C ILE A 281 -1.40 12.14 -6.48
N VAL A 282 -1.53 10.83 -6.58
CA VAL A 282 -0.74 9.86 -5.80
C VAL A 282 -0.14 8.79 -6.70
N THR A 283 0.72 7.96 -6.10
CA THR A 283 1.26 6.74 -6.73
C THR A 283 0.84 5.51 -5.94
N ASP A 284 1.50 5.25 -4.81
CA ASP A 284 1.15 4.18 -3.86
C ASP A 284 0.69 4.72 -2.50
N MET A 285 1.04 5.97 -2.20
CA MET A 285 0.57 6.64 -0.99
C MET A 285 -0.96 6.74 -1.00
N LEU A 286 -1.53 6.63 0.20
CA LEU A 286 -2.97 6.77 0.45
C LEU A 286 -3.87 5.69 -0.17
N LEU A 287 -3.30 4.68 -0.84
CA LEU A 287 -4.09 3.54 -1.32
C LEU A 287 -4.44 2.56 -0.20
N THR A 288 -3.76 2.65 0.95
CA THR A 288 -4.03 1.87 2.16
C THR A 288 -4.18 2.80 3.35
N GLY A 289 -5.19 2.57 4.19
CA GLY A 289 -5.36 3.26 5.48
C GLY A 289 -5.75 4.74 5.42
N PHE A 290 -5.88 5.34 4.23
CA PHE A 290 -6.36 6.72 4.08
C PHE A 290 -7.88 6.75 4.08
N ASP A 291 -8.48 7.65 4.86
CA ASP A 291 -9.93 7.75 5.01
C ASP A 291 -10.36 9.22 4.89
N ALA A 292 -11.31 9.48 3.98
CA ALA A 292 -11.87 10.80 3.71
C ALA A 292 -13.27 10.63 3.07
N PRO A 293 -14.38 10.83 3.80
CA PRO A 293 -15.73 10.61 3.26
C PRO A 293 -16.05 11.42 1.99
N LYS A 294 -15.48 12.63 1.86
CA LYS A 294 -15.64 13.46 0.66
C LYS A 294 -14.91 12.92 -0.57
N LEU A 295 -14.00 11.95 -0.44
CA LEU A 295 -13.36 11.30 -1.57
C LEU A 295 -14.29 10.24 -2.16
N GLN A 296 -14.96 10.57 -3.27
CA GLN A 296 -15.93 9.66 -3.94
C GLN A 296 -15.51 9.28 -5.36
N VAL A 297 -14.44 9.87 -5.90
CA VAL A 297 -13.99 9.61 -7.27
C VAL A 297 -12.51 9.26 -7.31
N MET A 298 -12.18 8.12 -7.92
CA MET A 298 -10.82 7.71 -8.19
C MET A 298 -10.60 7.60 -9.70
N TYR A 299 -9.67 8.38 -10.23
CA TYR A 299 -9.16 8.23 -11.58
C TYR A 299 -7.91 7.34 -11.53
N LEU A 300 -8.01 6.13 -12.08
CA LEU A 300 -6.96 5.14 -12.02
C LEU A 300 -6.17 5.09 -13.34
N ASP A 301 -4.96 5.63 -13.33
CA ASP A 301 -3.97 5.50 -14.41
C ASP A 301 -2.71 4.78 -13.91
N LYS A 302 -2.95 3.61 -13.31
CA LYS A 302 -1.95 2.73 -12.75
C LYS A 302 -2.46 1.30 -12.89
N LEU A 303 -1.58 0.40 -13.32
CA LEU A 303 -1.89 -1.03 -13.29
C LEU A 303 -1.90 -1.50 -11.83
N LEU A 304 -3.05 -1.97 -11.37
CA LEU A 304 -3.26 -2.56 -10.05
C LEU A 304 -3.95 -3.92 -10.24
N GLN A 305 -3.65 -4.86 -9.36
CA GLN A 305 -4.23 -6.20 -9.37
C GLN A 305 -4.48 -6.69 -7.94
N GLU A 306 -5.39 -7.64 -7.83
CA GLU A 306 -5.77 -8.34 -6.60
C GLU A 306 -6.05 -7.41 -5.40
N HIS A 307 -5.46 -7.70 -4.25
CA HIS A 307 -5.66 -6.98 -3.00
C HIS A 307 -5.34 -5.48 -3.12
N ARG A 308 -4.32 -5.11 -3.91
CA ARG A 308 -3.96 -3.69 -4.12
C ARG A 308 -5.04 -2.95 -4.88
N LEU A 309 -5.68 -3.61 -5.85
CA LEU A 309 -6.82 -3.04 -6.56
C LEU A 309 -8.00 -2.85 -5.60
N LEU A 310 -8.34 -3.87 -4.80
CA LEU A 310 -9.46 -3.79 -3.85
C LEU A 310 -9.25 -2.67 -2.81
N GLN A 311 -8.06 -2.60 -2.22
CA GLN A 311 -7.71 -1.57 -1.22
C GLN A 311 -7.82 -0.15 -1.80
N ALA A 312 -7.35 0.04 -3.04
CA ALA A 312 -7.43 1.32 -3.73
C ALA A 312 -8.88 1.72 -4.02
N VAL A 313 -9.69 0.86 -4.66
CA VAL A 313 -11.08 1.24 -5.01
C VAL A 313 -11.96 1.44 -3.77
N ALA A 314 -11.70 0.69 -2.69
CA ALA A 314 -12.35 0.86 -1.39
C ALA A 314 -11.98 2.16 -0.67
N ARG A 315 -11.24 3.09 -1.29
CA ARG A 315 -11.10 4.47 -0.79
C ARG A 315 -12.28 5.36 -1.14
N THR A 316 -13.14 4.94 -2.07
CA THR A 316 -14.25 5.74 -2.61
C THR A 316 -15.63 5.27 -2.16
N ASN A 317 -15.70 4.25 -1.30
CA ASN A 317 -16.96 3.63 -0.89
C ASN A 317 -17.40 4.01 0.54
N ARG A 318 -16.94 5.16 1.04
CA ARG A 318 -17.37 5.68 2.35
C ARG A 318 -18.71 6.38 2.23
N PRO A 319 -19.63 6.19 3.20
CA PRO A 319 -20.94 6.84 3.20
C PRO A 319 -20.86 8.36 3.46
#